data_AF-A0A645GVA0-F1
#
_entry.id   AF-A0A645GVA0-F1
#
_cell.length_a   1.000
_cell.length_b   1.000
_cell.length_c   1.000
_cell.angle_alpha   90.00
_cell.angle_beta   90.00
_cell.angle_gamma   90.00
#
_symmetry.space_group_name_H-M   'P 1'
#
loop_
_entity.id
_entity.type
_entity.pdbx_description
1 polymer ?
#
loop_
_entity_poly.entity_id
_entity_poly.type
_entity_poly.pdbx_seq_one_letter_code
_entity_poly.pdbx_strand_id
1 'polypeptide(L)'
;MFLSVAVYFKEIKTAEDKVKNKREEIEYELPRFAATLTQELKASRDILSILESYKQNAGASMKRELEITVADMKSGSFEGALTRFETRLGSSALSEVVRGLISVLRGDDGVVYFQMLAHDLKQLELQRLKTIAAKQPAKIRKYSFAMLMCFVFMYLAVMGIQIMNTMGKLF
;
A
#
# COMPACT_ATOMS: atom_id res chain seq x y z
N MET A 1 14.04 -11.12 -37.00
CA MET A 1 13.76 -12.24 -36.07
C MET A 1 14.09 -11.87 -34.62
N PHE A 2 15.33 -11.54 -34.26
CA PHE A 2 15.67 -11.16 -32.87
C PHE A 2 15.05 -9.82 -32.41
N LEU A 3 15.02 -8.81 -33.29
CA LEU A 3 14.44 -7.50 -33.01
C LEU A 3 12.91 -7.54 -32.78
N SER A 4 12.21 -8.37 -33.56
CA SER A 4 10.76 -8.60 -33.42
C SER A 4 10.41 -9.31 -32.13
N VAL A 5 11.25 -10.25 -31.67
CA VAL A 5 11.10 -10.92 -30.37
C VAL A 5 11.38 -9.94 -29.21
N ALA A 6 12.40 -9.09 -29.33
CA ALA A 6 12.72 -8.08 -28.31
C ALA A 6 11.61 -7.02 -28.17
N VAL A 7 11.02 -6.55 -29.28
CA VAL A 7 9.89 -5.61 -29.26
C VAL A 7 8.66 -6.27 -28.63
N TYR A 8 8.36 -7.53 -28.98
CA TYR A 8 7.25 -8.28 -28.39
C TYR A 8 7.39 -8.44 -26.86
N PHE A 9 8.58 -8.80 -26.36
CA PHE A 9 8.82 -8.87 -24.91
C PHE A 9 8.70 -7.50 -24.23
N LYS A 10 9.13 -6.42 -24.90
CA LYS A 10 9.00 -5.06 -24.37
C LYS A 10 7.53 -4.63 -24.30
N GLU A 11 6.73 -4.95 -25.31
CA GLU A 11 5.30 -4.66 -25.33
C GLU A 11 4.53 -5.46 -24.27
N ILE A 12 4.83 -6.75 -24.10
CA ILE A 12 4.25 -7.57 -23.03
C ILE A 12 4.57 -6.99 -21.66
N LYS A 13 5.85 -6.69 -21.38
CA LYS A 13 6.24 -6.07 -20.10
C LYS A 13 5.53 -4.75 -19.86
N THR A 14 5.41 -3.92 -20.89
CA THR A 14 4.72 -2.62 -20.77
C THR A 14 3.23 -2.79 -20.48
N ALA A 15 2.58 -3.82 -21.04
CA ALA A 15 1.19 -4.14 -20.75
C ALA A 15 1.01 -4.68 -19.33
N GLU A 16 1.87 -5.60 -18.89
CA GLU A 16 1.90 -6.13 -17.52
C GLU A 16 2.13 -5.02 -16.49
N ASP A 17 3.09 -4.14 -16.74
CA ASP A 17 3.40 -3.00 -15.87
C ASP A 17 2.21 -2.05 -15.73
N LYS A 18 1.47 -1.78 -16.82
CA LYS A 18 0.26 -0.95 -16.78
C LYS A 18 -0.85 -1.58 -15.94
N VAL A 19 -1.10 -2.88 -16.10
CA VAL A 19 -2.11 -3.60 -15.30
C VAL A 19 -1.72 -3.61 -13.83
N LYS A 20 -0.44 -3.86 -13.54
CA LYS A 20 0.10 -3.83 -12.19
C LYS A 20 -0.01 -2.44 -11.55
N ASN A 21 0.36 -1.37 -12.24
CA ASN A 21 0.27 -0.02 -11.72
C ASN A 21 -1.17 0.37 -11.39
N LYS A 22 -2.12 0.06 -12.29
CA LYS A 22 -3.55 0.30 -12.04
C LYS A 22 -4.03 -0.44 -10.79
N ARG A 23 -3.61 -1.70 -10.61
CA ARG A 23 -3.94 -2.50 -9.43
C ARG A 23 -3.34 -1.88 -8.17
N GLU A 24 -2.09 -1.45 -8.19
CA GLU A 24 -1.41 -0.80 -7.05
C GLU A 24 -2.09 0.52 -6.65
N GLU A 25 -2.48 1.34 -7.62
CA GLU A 25 -3.23 2.58 -7.37
C GLU A 25 -4.56 2.31 -6.66
N ILE A 26 -5.28 1.27 -7.09
CA ILE A 26 -6.55 0.90 -6.46
C ILE A 26 -6.31 0.30 -5.07
N GLU A 27 -5.31 -0.59 -4.92
CA GLU A 27 -4.94 -1.17 -3.62
C GLU A 27 -4.58 -0.10 -2.57
N TYR A 28 -3.93 0.98 -3.01
CA TYR A 28 -3.61 2.12 -2.14
C TYR A 28 -4.86 2.88 -1.67
N GLU A 29 -5.92 2.89 -2.47
CA GLU A 29 -7.19 3.54 -2.12
C GLU A 29 -8.11 2.66 -1.25
N LEU A 30 -7.92 1.33 -1.24
CA LEU A 30 -8.78 0.38 -0.52
C LEU A 30 -8.99 0.69 0.98
N PRO A 31 -7.98 1.11 1.77
CA PRO A 31 -8.20 1.46 3.17
C PRO A 31 -9.23 2.59 3.33
N ARG A 32 -9.16 3.62 2.47
CA ARG A 32 -10.10 4.74 2.45
C ARG A 32 -11.48 4.28 1.99
N PHE A 33 -11.53 3.42 0.98
CA PHE A 33 -12.78 2.87 0.49
C PHE A 33 -13.50 2.06 1.57
N ALA A 34 -12.81 1.10 2.22
CA ALA A 34 -13.37 0.30 3.31
C ALA A 34 -13.83 1.15 4.50
N ALA A 35 -13.09 2.22 4.83
CA ALA A 35 -13.51 3.17 5.87
C ALA A 35 -14.80 3.91 5.49
N THR A 36 -14.94 4.30 4.21
CA THR A 36 -16.16 4.95 3.72
C THR A 36 -17.35 3.99 3.75
N LEU A 37 -17.16 2.75 3.27
CA LEU A 37 -18.17 1.70 3.36
C LEU A 37 -18.65 1.51 4.82
N THR A 38 -17.73 1.48 5.77
CA THR A 38 -18.07 1.35 7.21
C THR A 38 -19.00 2.47 7.68
N GLN A 39 -18.79 3.72 7.23
CA GLN A 39 -19.62 4.85 7.65
C GLN A 39 -20.98 4.83 6.95
N GLU A 40 -20.99 4.64 5.65
CA GLU A 40 -22.21 4.62 4.84
C GLU A 40 -23.15 3.47 5.26
N LEU A 41 -22.58 2.30 5.60
CA LEU A 41 -23.34 1.13 6.06
C LEU A 41 -24.04 1.33 7.41
N LYS A 42 -23.60 2.30 8.23
CA LYS A 42 -24.34 2.68 9.45
C LYS A 42 -25.65 3.41 9.14
N ALA A 43 -25.72 4.05 7.97
CA ALA A 43 -26.87 4.85 7.56
C ALA A 43 -27.79 4.07 6.60
N SER A 44 -27.24 3.32 5.65
CA SER A 44 -28.01 2.59 4.64
C SER A 44 -27.31 1.30 4.23
N ARG A 45 -28.08 0.26 3.88
CA ARG A 45 -27.57 -0.98 3.28
C ARG A 45 -27.63 -0.99 1.76
N ASP A 46 -27.99 0.13 1.13
CA ASP A 46 -28.06 0.26 -0.33
C ASP A 46 -26.64 0.37 -0.93
N ILE A 47 -26.05 -0.77 -1.26
CA ILE A 47 -24.69 -0.83 -1.81
C ILE A 47 -24.56 -0.06 -3.11
N LEU A 48 -25.58 -0.08 -3.98
CA LEU A 48 -25.51 0.62 -5.25
C LEU A 48 -25.34 2.13 -5.01
N SER A 49 -26.17 2.70 -4.13
CA SER A 49 -26.07 4.11 -3.75
C SER A 49 -24.71 4.45 -3.12
N ILE A 50 -24.20 3.58 -2.25
CA ILE A 50 -22.89 3.77 -1.61
C ILE A 50 -21.75 3.80 -2.64
N LEU A 51 -21.76 2.87 -3.59
CA LEU A 51 -20.76 2.84 -4.66
C LEU A 51 -20.87 4.07 -5.58
N GLU A 52 -22.08 4.53 -5.87
CA GLU A 52 -22.31 5.75 -6.64
C GLU A 52 -21.79 7.00 -5.95
N SER A 53 -22.04 7.13 -4.64
CA SER A 53 -21.53 8.21 -3.80
C SER A 53 -20.01 8.20 -3.76
N TYR A 54 -19.41 7.04 -3.45
CA TYR A 54 -17.96 6.92 -3.32
C TYR A 54 -17.23 7.23 -4.64
N LYS A 55 -17.77 6.76 -5.76
CA LYS A 55 -17.22 6.99 -7.11
C LYS A 55 -16.97 8.46 -7.45
N GLN A 56 -17.74 9.40 -6.88
CA GLN A 56 -17.54 10.84 -7.11
C GLN A 56 -16.23 11.36 -6.53
N ASN A 57 -15.75 10.73 -5.45
CA ASN A 57 -14.56 11.14 -4.70
C ASN A 57 -13.39 10.15 -4.83
N ALA A 58 -13.57 9.10 -5.63
CA ALA A 58 -12.57 8.07 -5.88
C ALA A 58 -11.46 8.56 -6.82
N GLY A 59 -10.26 7.97 -6.70
CA GLY A 59 -9.16 8.20 -7.63
C GLY A 59 -9.50 7.72 -9.04
N ALA A 60 -8.77 8.19 -10.05
CA ALA A 60 -9.12 7.95 -11.46
C ALA A 60 -9.29 6.46 -11.82
N SER A 61 -8.35 5.61 -11.36
CA SER A 61 -8.39 4.16 -11.61
C SER A 61 -9.54 3.47 -10.90
N MET A 62 -9.79 3.79 -9.62
CA MET A 62 -10.89 3.23 -8.84
C MET A 62 -12.24 3.70 -9.36
N LYS A 63 -12.38 5.00 -9.66
CA LYS A 63 -13.58 5.59 -10.26
C LYS A 63 -13.99 4.86 -11.52
N ARG A 64 -13.05 4.63 -12.45
CA ARG A 64 -13.34 3.93 -13.70
C ARG A 64 -13.86 2.51 -13.47
N GLU A 65 -13.26 1.79 -12.54
CA GLU A 65 -13.75 0.45 -12.20
C GLU A 65 -15.13 0.47 -11.55
N LEU A 66 -15.38 1.41 -10.65
CA LEU A 66 -16.69 1.61 -10.03
C LEU A 66 -17.76 2.05 -11.04
N GLU A 67 -17.41 2.85 -12.06
CA GLU A 67 -18.33 3.20 -13.15
C GLU A 67 -18.83 1.97 -13.90
N ILE A 68 -17.91 1.06 -14.25
CA ILE A 68 -18.25 -0.21 -14.91
C ILE A 68 -19.10 -1.07 -13.96
N THR A 69 -18.69 -1.21 -12.71
CA THR A 69 -19.42 -2.02 -11.72
C THR A 69 -20.82 -1.50 -11.47
N VAL A 70 -21.00 -0.20 -11.28
CA VAL A 70 -22.32 0.43 -11.08
C VAL A 70 -23.21 0.22 -12.32
N ALA A 71 -22.66 0.39 -13.53
CA ALA A 71 -23.41 0.12 -14.76
C ALA A 71 -23.83 -1.34 -14.89
N ASP A 72 -22.94 -2.27 -14.54
CA ASP A 72 -23.21 -3.71 -14.50
C ASP A 72 -24.29 -4.06 -13.45
N MET A 73 -24.29 -3.40 -12.28
CA MET A 73 -25.31 -3.59 -11.25
C MET A 73 -26.68 -3.09 -11.71
N LYS A 74 -26.73 -1.95 -12.42
CA LYS A 74 -27.98 -1.40 -12.95
C LYS A 74 -28.59 -2.22 -14.09
N SER A 75 -27.74 -2.89 -14.87
CA SER A 75 -28.16 -3.68 -16.04
C SER A 75 -28.31 -5.18 -15.75
N GLY A 76 -27.94 -5.66 -14.56
CA GLY A 76 -27.93 -7.08 -14.24
C GLY A 76 -27.90 -7.41 -12.75
N SER A 77 -27.26 -8.53 -12.41
CA SER A 77 -27.15 -9.00 -11.02
C SER A 77 -26.09 -8.21 -10.24
N PHE A 78 -26.47 -7.79 -9.04
CA PHE A 78 -25.63 -7.02 -8.12
C PHE A 78 -24.41 -7.85 -7.68
N GLU A 79 -24.62 -9.09 -7.23
CA GLU A 79 -23.52 -10.00 -6.86
C GLU A 79 -22.63 -10.33 -8.06
N GLY A 80 -23.22 -10.52 -9.24
CA GLY A 80 -22.49 -10.79 -10.47
C GLY A 80 -21.58 -9.63 -10.87
N ALA A 81 -22.05 -8.40 -10.72
CA ALA A 81 -21.27 -7.20 -10.99
C ALA A 81 -20.08 -7.07 -10.02
N LEU A 82 -20.29 -7.33 -8.73
CA LEU A 82 -19.24 -7.32 -7.72
C LEU A 82 -18.19 -8.43 -7.97
N THR A 83 -18.63 -9.62 -8.36
CA THR A 83 -17.72 -10.72 -8.71
C THR A 83 -16.89 -10.39 -9.95
N ARG A 84 -17.50 -9.75 -10.97
CA ARG A 84 -16.76 -9.25 -12.14
C ARG A 84 -15.78 -8.15 -11.76
N PHE A 85 -16.14 -7.26 -10.85
CA PHE A 85 -15.26 -6.22 -10.35
C PHE A 85 -13.99 -6.81 -9.71
N GLU A 86 -14.14 -7.81 -8.84
CA GLU A 86 -13.03 -8.57 -8.27
C GLU A 86 -12.14 -9.18 -9.37
N THR A 87 -12.77 -9.88 -10.33
CA THR A 87 -12.08 -10.58 -11.42
C THR A 87 -11.27 -9.63 -12.31
N ARG A 88 -11.79 -8.42 -12.56
CA ARG A 88 -11.11 -7.41 -13.40
C ARG A 88 -9.81 -6.86 -12.78
N LEU A 89 -9.70 -6.82 -11.45
CA LEU A 89 -8.47 -6.38 -10.79
C LEU A 89 -7.57 -7.52 -10.33
N GLY A 90 -8.14 -8.67 -9.93
CA GLY A 90 -7.39 -9.81 -9.42
C GLY A 90 -6.58 -9.50 -8.15
N SER A 91 -7.08 -8.58 -7.29
CA SER A 91 -6.44 -8.21 -6.03
C SER A 91 -7.07 -8.94 -4.85
N SER A 92 -6.26 -9.63 -4.04
CA SER A 92 -6.73 -10.30 -2.83
C SER A 92 -7.33 -9.34 -1.80
N ALA A 93 -6.78 -8.13 -1.68
CA ALA A 93 -7.34 -7.11 -0.79
C ALA A 93 -8.72 -6.63 -1.27
N LEU A 94 -8.90 -6.50 -2.60
CA LEU A 94 -10.22 -6.18 -3.14
C LEU A 94 -11.20 -7.34 -2.96
N SER A 95 -10.76 -8.59 -3.10
CA SER A 95 -11.61 -9.77 -2.87
C SER A 95 -12.26 -9.75 -1.48
N GLU A 96 -11.53 -9.37 -0.43
CA GLU A 96 -12.10 -9.25 0.92
C GLU A 96 -13.18 -8.15 1.00
N VAL A 97 -12.98 -7.03 0.31
CA VAL A 97 -13.98 -5.95 0.21
C VAL A 97 -15.23 -6.45 -0.52
N VAL A 98 -15.05 -7.09 -1.66
CA VAL A 98 -16.16 -7.63 -2.49
C VAL A 98 -16.96 -8.69 -1.75
N ARG A 99 -16.30 -9.60 -1.01
CA ARG A 99 -16.98 -10.58 -0.15
C ARG A 99 -17.82 -9.91 0.93
N GLY A 100 -17.29 -8.87 1.57
CA GLY A 100 -18.05 -8.07 2.53
C GLY A 100 -19.30 -7.45 1.91
N LEU A 101 -19.16 -6.87 0.70
CA LEU A 101 -20.28 -6.26 -0.01
C LEU A 101 -21.33 -7.31 -0.40
N ILE A 102 -20.93 -8.47 -0.91
CA ILE A 102 -21.86 -9.57 -1.24
C ILE A 102 -22.60 -10.06 0.02
N SER A 103 -21.91 -10.17 1.16
CA SER A 103 -22.53 -10.57 2.43
C SER A 103 -23.61 -9.56 2.86
N VAL A 104 -23.31 -8.25 2.74
CA VAL A 104 -24.29 -7.19 3.00
C VAL A 104 -25.49 -7.25 2.03
N LEU A 105 -25.27 -7.55 0.74
CA LEU A 105 -26.37 -7.75 -0.22
C LEU A 105 -27.30 -8.89 0.20
N ARG A 106 -26.75 -9.92 0.86
CA ARG A 106 -27.49 -11.08 1.37
C ARG A 106 -28.20 -10.82 2.70
N GLY A 107 -28.00 -9.64 3.30
CA GLY A 107 -28.67 -9.20 4.52
C GLY A 107 -27.80 -9.14 5.76
N ASP A 108 -26.52 -9.51 5.67
CA ASP A 108 -25.60 -9.46 6.81
C ASP A 108 -25.31 -8.01 7.22
N ASP A 109 -25.00 -7.82 8.50
CA ASP A 109 -24.48 -6.54 8.99
C ASP A 109 -22.98 -6.43 8.69
N GLY A 110 -22.64 -5.61 7.70
CA GLY A 110 -21.26 -5.41 7.27
C GLY A 110 -20.48 -4.38 8.09
N VAL A 111 -21.09 -3.64 9.03
CA VAL A 111 -20.42 -2.50 9.67
C VAL A 111 -19.17 -2.94 10.43
N VAL A 112 -19.29 -3.97 11.27
CA VAL A 112 -18.16 -4.49 12.06
C VAL A 112 -17.10 -5.12 11.16
N TYR A 113 -17.52 -5.86 10.13
CA TYR A 113 -16.62 -6.47 9.15
C TYR A 113 -15.77 -5.40 8.44
N PHE A 114 -16.41 -4.38 7.87
CA PHE A 114 -15.70 -3.31 7.17
C PHE A 114 -14.86 -2.43 8.11
N GLN A 115 -15.28 -2.27 9.36
CA GLN A 115 -14.48 -1.57 10.37
C GLN A 115 -13.16 -2.31 10.66
N MET A 116 -13.22 -3.63 10.83
CA MET A 116 -12.02 -4.45 11.00
C MET A 116 -11.16 -4.46 9.73
N LEU A 117 -11.78 -4.66 8.56
CA LEU A 117 -11.07 -4.68 7.29
C LEU A 117 -10.34 -3.36 7.01
N ALA A 118 -10.98 -2.21 7.26
CA ALA A 118 -10.34 -0.90 7.09
C ALA A 118 -9.13 -0.72 8.01
N HIS A 119 -9.24 -1.21 9.25
CA HIS A 119 -8.13 -1.21 10.20
C HIS A 119 -6.98 -2.12 9.75
N ASP A 120 -7.28 -3.34 9.31
CA ASP A 120 -6.29 -4.31 8.86
C ASP A 120 -5.55 -3.85 7.60
N LEU A 121 -6.27 -3.27 6.64
CA LEU A 121 -5.67 -2.68 5.44
C LEU A 121 -4.71 -1.54 5.80
N LYS A 122 -5.08 -0.69 6.76
CA LYS A 122 -4.22 0.40 7.25
C LYS A 122 -2.99 -0.14 7.99
N GLN A 123 -3.15 -1.20 8.79
CA GLN A 123 -2.02 -1.84 9.45
C GLN A 123 -1.05 -2.46 8.44
N LEU A 124 -1.58 -3.08 7.39
CA LEU A 124 -0.78 -3.67 6.32
C LEU A 124 0.03 -2.60 5.56
N GLU A 125 -0.56 -1.44 5.30
CA GLU A 125 0.15 -0.29 4.73
C GLU A 125 1.28 0.20 5.64
N LEU A 126 1.02 0.34 6.94
CA LEU A 126 2.04 0.71 7.93
C LEU A 126 3.16 -0.33 8.02
N GLN A 127 2.85 -1.61 7.93
CA GLN A 127 3.86 -2.67 7.90
C GLN A 127 4.72 -2.60 6.63
N ARG A 128 4.12 -2.32 5.47
CA ARG A 128 4.87 -2.08 4.22
C ARG A 128 5.81 -0.89 4.37
N LEU A 129 5.34 0.24 4.91
CA LEU A 129 6.16 1.42 5.19
C LEU A 129 7.31 1.12 6.16
N LYS A 130 7.02 0.42 7.27
CA LYS A 130 8.05 -0.02 8.23
C LYS A 130 9.08 -0.95 7.57
N THR A 131 8.66 -1.84 6.69
CA THR A 131 9.56 -2.75 5.97
C THR A 131 10.47 -1.98 5.00
N ILE A 132 9.95 -0.95 4.34
CA ILE A 132 10.74 -0.04 3.49
C ILE A 132 11.75 0.73 4.35
N ALA A 133 11.31 1.33 5.46
CA ALA A 133 12.18 2.04 6.39
C ALA A 133 13.24 1.13 7.04
N ALA A 134 12.88 -0.13 7.34
CA ALA A 134 13.79 -1.14 7.89
C ALA A 134 14.83 -1.64 6.87
N LYS A 135 14.68 -1.35 5.57
CA LYS A 135 15.74 -1.56 4.56
C LYS A 135 16.76 -0.41 4.52
N GLN A 136 16.49 0.71 5.19
CA GLN A 136 17.37 1.87 5.28
C GLN A 136 18.55 1.82 6.30
N PRO A 137 18.61 0.95 7.34
CA PRO A 137 19.62 1.03 8.39
C PRO A 137 21.03 0.64 7.94
N ALA A 138 21.19 -0.06 6.81
CA ALA A 138 22.51 -0.37 6.25
C ALA A 138 23.31 0.89 5.88
N LYS A 139 22.62 1.98 5.51
CA LYS A 139 23.28 3.28 5.24
C LYS A 139 23.71 3.98 6.53
N ILE A 140 22.86 3.96 7.56
CA ILE A 140 23.13 4.61 8.86
C ILE A 140 24.32 3.95 9.56
N ARG A 141 24.45 2.62 9.50
CA ARG A 141 25.55 1.88 10.13
C ARG A 141 26.94 2.36 9.69
N LYS A 142 27.13 2.72 8.41
CA LYS A 142 28.42 3.24 7.91
C LYS A 142 28.76 4.60 8.50
N TYR A 143 27.79 5.51 8.55
CA TYR A 143 28.00 6.85 9.13
C TYR A 143 28.18 6.81 10.64
N SER A 144 27.40 5.98 11.36
CA SER A 144 27.57 5.78 12.81
C SER A 144 28.95 5.22 13.16
N PHE A 145 29.49 4.31 12.35
CA PHE A 145 30.83 3.76 12.57
C PHE A 145 31.93 4.79 12.31
N ALA A 146 31.79 5.63 11.27
CA ALA A 146 32.70 6.73 10.99
C ALA A 146 32.72 7.77 12.13
N MET A 147 31.54 8.12 12.67
CA MET A 147 31.42 9.02 13.82
C MET A 147 32.10 8.43 15.07
N LEU A 148 31.90 7.14 15.33
CA LEU A 148 32.53 6.43 16.46
C LEU A 148 34.07 6.45 16.33
N MET A 149 34.61 6.16 15.15
CA MET A 149 36.05 6.23 14.87
C MET A 149 36.61 7.64 15.08
N CYS A 150 35.87 8.68 14.69
CA CYS A 150 36.27 10.07 14.91
C CYS A 150 36.35 10.40 16.41
N PHE A 151 35.38 9.98 17.21
CA PHE A 151 35.39 10.14 18.67
C PHE A 151 36.59 9.43 19.32
N VAL A 152 36.86 8.18 18.92
CA VAL A 152 37.99 7.40 19.44
C VAL A 152 39.31 8.07 19.09
N PHE A 153 39.47 8.51 17.84
CA PHE A 153 40.71 9.14 17.38
C PHE A 153 40.99 10.47 18.09
N MET A 154 39.96 11.29 18.30
CA MET A 154 40.10 12.54 19.06
C MET A 154 40.57 12.29 20.50
N TYR A 155 40.03 11.27 21.16
CA TYR A 155 40.41 10.93 22.53
C TYR A 155 41.85 10.39 22.61
N LEU A 156 42.23 9.50 21.68
CA LEU A 156 43.59 8.96 21.59
C LEU A 156 44.63 10.05 21.28
N ALA A 157 44.31 11.01 20.41
CA ALA A 157 45.20 12.12 20.08
C ALA A 157 45.48 13.01 21.31
N VAL A 158 44.44 13.37 22.07
CA VAL A 158 44.59 14.18 23.29
C VAL A 158 45.40 13.42 24.34
N MET A 159 45.08 12.14 24.61
CA MET A 159 45.83 11.33 25.55
C MET A 159 47.29 11.16 25.14
N GLY A 160 47.58 10.93 23.85
CA GLY A 160 48.93 10.78 23.34
C GLY A 160 49.80 12.02 23.54
N ILE A 161 49.27 13.21 23.22
CA ILE A 161 49.94 14.49 23.46
C ILE A 161 50.22 14.68 24.96
N GLN A 162 49.26 14.32 25.81
CA GLN A 162 49.39 14.47 27.26
C GLN A 162 50.43 13.52 27.85
N ILE A 163 50.50 12.27 27.36
CA ILE A 163 51.52 11.30 27.75
C ILE A 163 52.92 11.78 27.32
N MET A 164 53.08 12.25 26.08
CA MET A 164 54.35 12.79 25.60
C MET A 164 54.82 14.00 26.42
N ASN A 165 53.92 14.94 26.71
CA ASN A 165 54.23 16.11 27.54
C ASN A 165 54.53 15.75 29.00
N THR A 166 53.93 14.67 29.52
CA THR A 166 54.18 14.21 30.89
C THR A 166 55.52 13.47 30.98
N MET A 167 55.86 12.65 29.98
CA MET A 167 57.16 11.97 29.89
C MET A 167 58.31 12.95 29.69
N GLY A 168 58.13 14.00 28.88
CA GLY A 168 59.13 15.06 28.69
C GLY A 168 59.33 16.00 29.88
N LYS A 169 58.49 15.91 30.92
CA LYS A 169 58.67 16.61 32.21
C LYS A 169 59.28 15.72 33.30
N LEU A 170 59.38 14.40 33.04
CA LEU A 170 59.92 13.40 33.95
C LEU A 170 61.40 13.07 33.67
N PHE A 171 61.93 13.48 32.51
CA PHE A 171 63.35 13.50 32.15
C PHE A 171 63.89 14.93 32.20
#